data_AF-A0A3M1PR28-F1
#
_entry.id   AF-A0A3M1PR28-F1
#
_cell.length_a   1.000
_cell.length_b   1.000
_cell.length_c   1.000
_cell.angle_alpha   90.00
_cell.angle_beta   90.00
_cell.angle_gamma   90.00
#
_symmetry.space_group_name_H-M   'P 1'
#
loop_
_entity.id
_entity.type
_entity.pdbx_description
1 polymer ?
#
loop_
_entity_poly.entity_id
_entity_poly.type
_entity_poly.pdbx_seq_one_letter_code
_entity_poly.pdbx_strand_id
1 'polypeptide(L)'
;MAKVVGIDLGTTNSCVAVMEGGKPTVIANAEGFRTTPSVVAFDPKTKERRVGQIAKRQAVINPENTFYSVKRFIGRKFDEVTHETTEVPYKVLNVNGNVKLDCPAEGKQFAPEEISALVLRKLKEDATKYLGEEVTQAVITVPAYFNDSQRQATKDAGKIAGLEVLRIINEPTAASLAYGLDKKSNETILVFDLGGGTFDVSVLEVGDGVFEVLSTAGDTHLGGDDFDKKIVDYLAEEFKRNEGIDLRKDKQALQRLTEAAEKAKIELSSVTQAEINLPFITATQDGPKHLDVTLTRAKFEELCADLIDRCRIPVEAALRDSKLAKESIDEVVLVGGSTRIPAVQEVVKRVLGKDPNQTVNPDEVVAVGAAIQAGVLAGEVKDILLLDVTPLSLGVETLGGVMTKII
;
A
#
# COMPACT_ATOMS: atom_id res chain seq x y z
N MET A 1 31.19 2.69 -6.73
CA MET A 1 30.07 3.61 -6.46
C MET A 1 29.14 2.89 -5.51
N ALA A 2 28.63 3.57 -4.49
CA ALA A 2 27.66 2.95 -3.59
C ALA A 2 26.43 2.49 -4.38
N LYS A 3 25.91 1.30 -4.08
CA LYS A 3 24.71 0.80 -4.74
C LYS A 3 23.49 1.68 -4.45
N VAL A 4 22.72 1.96 -5.51
CA VAL A 4 21.39 2.59 -5.41
C VAL A 4 20.36 1.48 -5.25
N VAL A 5 19.49 1.58 -4.24
CA VAL A 5 18.43 0.59 -4.00
C VAL A 5 17.07 1.07 -4.52
N GLY A 6 16.22 0.14 -4.92
CA GLY A 6 14.79 0.37 -5.15
C GLY A 6 13.98 0.00 -3.92
N ILE A 7 13.16 0.92 -3.43
CA ILE A 7 12.31 0.70 -2.26
C ILE A 7 10.84 0.85 -2.67
N ASP A 8 10.09 -0.22 -2.48
CA ASP A 8 8.64 -0.17 -2.40
C ASP A 8 8.21 0.19 -0.98
N LEU A 9 7.70 1.41 -0.80
CA LEU A 9 7.17 1.87 0.49
C LEU A 9 5.66 1.69 0.49
N GLY A 10 5.14 0.49 0.76
CA GLY A 10 3.70 0.22 0.74
C GLY A 10 2.98 0.57 2.04
N THR A 11 1.64 0.63 1.97
CA THR A 11 0.76 0.91 3.12
C THR A 11 0.87 -0.14 4.22
N THR A 12 0.82 -1.42 3.84
CA THR A 12 0.83 -2.57 4.77
C THR A 12 2.21 -3.20 4.87
N ASN A 13 2.89 -3.36 3.74
CA ASN A 13 4.22 -3.96 3.64
C ASN A 13 5.10 -3.08 2.77
N SER A 14 6.39 -3.11 3.06
CA SER A 14 7.44 -2.49 2.25
C SER A 14 8.44 -3.54 1.80
N CYS A 15 9.10 -3.29 0.67
CA CYS A 15 10.05 -4.22 0.06
C CYS A 15 11.25 -3.43 -0.47
N VAL A 16 12.45 -4.03 -0.43
CA VAL A 16 13.68 -3.40 -0.93
C VAL A 16 14.43 -4.35 -1.85
N ALA A 17 14.89 -3.83 -2.98
CA ALA A 17 15.61 -4.58 -3.99
C ALA A 17 16.80 -3.77 -4.54
N VAL A 18 17.73 -4.47 -5.18
CA VAL A 18 18.97 -3.92 -5.72
C VAL A 18 19.32 -4.61 -7.04
N MET A 19 20.08 -3.94 -7.91
CA MET A 19 20.67 -4.58 -9.09
C MET A 19 21.99 -5.27 -8.74
N GLU A 20 22.04 -6.58 -8.96
CA GLU A 20 23.22 -7.43 -8.74
C GLU A 20 23.49 -8.30 -9.97
N GLY A 21 24.71 -8.22 -10.51
CA GLY A 21 25.09 -9.03 -11.68
C GLY A 21 24.20 -8.85 -12.90
N GLY A 22 23.61 -7.65 -13.06
CA GLY A 22 22.68 -7.34 -14.15
C GLY A 22 21.25 -7.82 -13.93
N LYS A 23 20.90 -8.33 -12.73
CA LYS A 23 19.55 -8.77 -12.38
C LYS A 23 19.03 -8.04 -11.15
N PRO A 24 17.73 -7.72 -11.08
CA PRO A 24 17.14 -7.21 -9.86
C PRO A 24 16.97 -8.32 -8.82
N THR A 25 17.41 -8.07 -7.59
CA THR A 25 17.35 -9.00 -6.45
C THR A 25 16.65 -8.31 -5.29
N VAL A 26 15.56 -8.90 -4.79
CA VAL A 26 14.93 -8.46 -3.53
C VAL A 26 15.74 -8.95 -2.35
N ILE A 27 15.98 -8.05 -1.39
CA ILE A 27 16.77 -8.29 -0.19
C ILE A 27 15.84 -8.75 0.93
N ALA A 28 16.18 -9.88 1.56
CA ALA A 28 15.49 -10.31 2.77
C ALA A 28 15.89 -9.44 3.97
N ASN A 29 14.93 -9.10 4.82
CA ASN A 29 15.18 -8.37 6.05
C ASN A 29 15.93 -9.23 7.09
N ALA A 30 16.38 -8.61 8.17
CA ALA A 30 17.05 -9.30 9.29
C ALA A 30 16.25 -10.48 9.88
N GLU A 31 14.93 -10.48 9.72
CA GLU A 31 14.02 -11.53 10.16
C GLU A 31 13.85 -12.68 9.15
N GLY A 32 14.44 -12.58 7.96
CA GLY A 32 14.41 -13.60 6.91
C GLY A 32 13.23 -13.51 5.92
N PHE A 33 12.42 -12.45 5.99
CA PHE A 33 11.29 -12.22 5.09
C PHE A 33 11.69 -11.25 3.96
N ARG A 34 11.10 -11.44 2.78
CA ARG A 34 11.34 -10.58 1.61
C ARG A 34 10.56 -9.26 1.65
N THR A 35 9.52 -9.20 2.48
CA THR A 35 8.79 -7.97 2.79
C THR A 35 8.91 -7.65 4.28
N THR A 36 8.78 -6.38 4.61
CA THR A 36 8.79 -5.86 5.98
C THR A 36 7.46 -5.17 6.22
N PRO A 37 6.68 -5.53 7.27
CA PRO A 37 5.48 -4.79 7.62
C PRO A 37 5.77 -3.30 7.81
N SER A 38 4.94 -2.44 7.24
CA SER A 38 5.04 -0.98 7.36
C SER A 38 4.49 -0.51 8.71
N VAL A 39 5.06 -1.06 9.79
CA VAL A 39 4.59 -0.90 11.16
C VAL A 39 5.73 -0.39 12.03
N VAL A 40 5.46 0.62 12.83
CA VAL A 40 6.40 1.22 13.78
C VAL A 40 5.77 1.23 15.15
N ALA A 41 6.51 0.83 16.19
CA ALA A 41 6.03 0.90 17.56
C ALA A 41 7.06 1.52 18.48
N PHE A 42 6.58 2.18 19.54
CA PHE A 42 7.41 2.69 20.62
C PHE A 42 7.00 1.99 21.92
N ASP A 43 7.98 1.40 22.60
CA ASP A 43 7.75 0.76 23.89
C ASP A 43 7.43 1.83 24.95
N PRO A 44 6.28 1.76 25.64
CA PRO A 44 5.85 2.80 26.57
C PRO A 44 6.72 2.89 27.82
N LYS A 45 7.51 1.85 28.14
CA LYS A 45 8.37 1.81 29.33
C LYS A 45 9.80 2.22 28.98
N THR A 46 10.35 1.66 27.91
CA THR A 46 11.77 1.85 27.56
C THR A 46 11.98 2.94 26.51
N LYS A 47 10.91 3.39 25.83
CA LYS A 47 10.96 4.25 24.65
C LYS A 47 11.72 3.64 23.47
N GLU A 48 11.99 2.33 23.53
CA GLU A 48 12.64 1.60 22.45
C GLU A 48 11.74 1.61 21.21
N ARG A 49 12.31 1.98 20.07
CA ARG A 49 11.65 1.92 18.78
C ARG A 49 11.76 0.51 18.19
N ARG A 50 10.64 -0.02 17.72
CA ARG A 50 10.54 -1.27 16.95
C ARG A 50 9.95 -0.98 15.58
N VAL A 51 10.39 -1.70 14.55
CA VAL A 51 9.89 -1.57 13.17
C VAL A 51 9.66 -2.95 12.59
N GLY A 52 8.70 -3.10 11.67
CA GLY A 52 8.47 -4.36 10.96
C GLY A 52 7.75 -5.39 11.82
N GLN A 53 8.17 -6.66 11.69
CA GLN A 53 7.51 -7.79 12.33
C GLN A 53 7.48 -7.67 13.86
N ILE A 54 8.55 -7.13 14.46
CA ILE A 54 8.66 -6.95 15.90
C ILE A 54 7.63 -5.91 16.38
N ALA A 55 7.40 -4.84 15.60
CA ALA A 55 6.35 -3.86 15.88
C ALA A 55 4.96 -4.47 15.69
N LYS A 56 4.71 -5.20 14.59
CA LYS A 56 3.40 -5.84 14.33
C LYS A 56 3.00 -6.80 15.47
N ARG A 57 3.93 -7.61 15.99
CA ARG A 57 3.66 -8.61 17.04
C ARG A 57 3.13 -8.04 18.36
N GLN A 58 3.46 -6.79 18.68
CA GLN A 58 3.07 -6.17 19.95
C GLN A 58 1.88 -5.20 19.81
N ALA A 59 1.30 -5.07 18.61
CA ALA A 59 0.25 -4.10 18.32
C ALA A 59 -0.96 -4.27 19.25
N VAL A 60 -1.39 -5.51 19.51
CA VAL A 60 -2.51 -5.84 20.40
C VAL A 60 -2.36 -5.27 21.82
N ILE A 61 -1.16 -5.32 22.39
CA ILE A 61 -0.91 -4.89 23.79
C ILE A 61 -0.46 -3.43 23.89
N ASN A 62 -0.19 -2.78 22.76
CA ASN A 62 0.29 -1.40 22.67
C ASN A 62 -0.33 -0.63 21.50
N PRO A 63 -1.67 -0.64 21.35
CA PRO A 63 -2.32 -0.15 20.13
C PRO A 63 -2.15 1.36 19.92
N GLU A 64 -2.01 2.13 21.01
CA GLU A 64 -1.88 3.60 20.94
C GLU A 64 -0.49 4.08 20.51
N ASN A 65 0.54 3.25 20.63
CA ASN A 65 1.91 3.59 20.26
C ASN A 65 2.43 2.72 19.10
N THR A 66 1.51 2.07 18.37
CA THR A 66 1.82 1.22 17.21
C THR A 66 1.16 1.81 15.98
N PHE A 67 1.97 2.31 15.07
CA PHE A 67 1.55 3.01 13.86
C PHE A 67 1.68 2.08 12.66
N TYR A 68 0.59 1.92 11.92
CA TYR A 68 0.47 1.14 10.68
C TYR A 68 -0.45 1.90 9.72
N SER A 69 -0.50 1.52 8.44
CA SER A 69 -1.30 2.22 7.42
C SER A 69 -1.01 3.73 7.31
N VAL A 70 0.18 4.14 7.78
CA VAL A 70 0.59 5.56 7.86
C VAL A 70 0.60 6.23 6.48
N LYS A 71 0.85 5.45 5.42
CA LYS A 71 0.82 5.91 4.04
C LYS A 71 -0.54 6.48 3.63
N ARG A 72 -1.65 6.08 4.27
CA ARG A 72 -2.97 6.69 4.05
C ARG A 72 -3.06 8.14 4.52
N PHE A 73 -2.16 8.58 5.41
CA PHE A 73 -2.14 9.93 5.99
C PHE A 73 -1.05 10.85 5.41
N ILE A 74 -0.06 10.29 4.71
CA ILE A 74 1.11 11.04 4.25
C ILE A 74 0.73 12.14 3.27
N GLY A 75 1.21 13.37 3.49
CA GLY A 75 0.95 14.52 2.62
C GLY A 75 -0.51 14.98 2.50
N ARG A 76 -1.41 14.49 3.35
CA ARG A 76 -2.84 14.87 3.37
C ARG A 76 -3.15 15.91 4.43
N LYS A 77 -4.22 16.66 4.18
CA LYS A 77 -4.94 17.45 5.19
C LYS A 77 -5.88 16.57 6.00
N PHE A 78 -6.19 17.02 7.20
CA PHE A 78 -6.96 16.22 8.16
C PHE A 78 -8.41 15.97 7.70
N ASP A 79 -9.01 16.93 7.00
CA ASP A 79 -10.37 16.83 6.45
C ASP A 79 -10.49 15.76 5.35
N GLU A 80 -9.39 15.46 4.65
CA GLU A 80 -9.34 14.41 3.63
C GLU A 80 -9.36 12.98 4.21
N VAL A 81 -9.03 12.79 5.50
CA VAL A 81 -8.78 11.46 6.10
C VAL A 81 -9.69 11.11 7.26
N THR A 82 -10.83 11.79 7.37
CA THR A 82 -11.74 11.63 8.51
C THR A 82 -12.24 10.19 8.66
N HIS A 83 -12.43 9.47 7.55
CA HIS A 83 -12.82 8.06 7.56
C HIS A 83 -11.68 7.16 8.10
N GLU A 84 -10.47 7.30 7.54
CA GLU A 84 -9.29 6.52 7.91
C GLU A 84 -8.91 6.67 9.38
N THR A 85 -9.19 7.84 9.98
CA THR A 85 -8.96 8.04 11.42
C THR A 85 -9.76 7.07 12.30
N THR A 86 -10.84 6.47 11.78
CA THR A 86 -11.68 5.51 12.51
C THR A 86 -11.24 4.06 12.33
N GLU A 87 -10.32 3.80 11.41
CA GLU A 87 -9.81 2.46 11.08
C GLU A 87 -8.63 2.05 11.96
N VAL A 88 -8.01 3.02 12.64
CA VAL A 88 -6.78 2.83 13.41
C VAL A 88 -7.01 3.14 14.91
N PRO A 89 -6.34 2.41 15.83
CA PRO A 89 -6.55 2.60 17.26
C PRO A 89 -5.68 3.72 17.87
N TYR A 90 -4.59 4.11 17.20
CA TYR A 90 -3.78 5.25 17.59
C TYR A 90 -4.48 6.56 17.25
N LYS A 91 -4.12 7.64 17.95
CA LYS A 91 -4.83 8.90 17.84
C LYS A 91 -4.26 9.75 16.70
N VAL A 92 -5.12 10.08 15.74
CA VAL A 92 -4.84 11.03 14.66
C VAL A 92 -5.39 12.41 15.05
N LEU A 93 -4.56 13.44 14.91
CA LEU A 93 -4.84 14.80 15.35
C LEU A 93 -4.87 15.77 14.18
N ASN A 94 -5.78 16.74 14.26
CA ASN A 94 -5.77 17.92 13.41
C ASN A 94 -4.93 19.02 14.07
N VAL A 95 -3.79 19.34 13.50
CA VAL A 95 -2.94 20.44 13.96
C VAL A 95 -2.76 21.42 12.81
N ASN A 96 -3.48 22.55 12.89
CA ASN A 96 -3.51 23.59 11.87
C ASN A 96 -3.86 23.04 10.47
N GLY A 97 -4.83 22.12 10.39
CA GLY A 97 -5.29 21.49 9.15
C GLY A 97 -4.42 20.30 8.69
N ASN A 98 -3.26 20.07 9.29
CA ASN A 98 -2.38 18.95 8.95
C ASN A 98 -2.63 17.74 9.85
N VAL A 99 -2.36 16.55 9.31
CA VAL A 99 -2.40 15.31 10.07
C VAL A 99 -1.17 15.20 10.98
N LYS A 100 -1.40 14.90 12.27
CA LYS A 100 -0.36 14.52 13.23
C LYS A 100 -0.75 13.23 13.96
N LEU A 101 0.24 12.38 14.22
CA LEU A 101 0.09 11.10 14.91
C LEU A 101 0.57 11.26 16.35
N ASP A 102 -0.33 11.11 17.30
CA ASP A 102 0.00 11.24 18.73
C ASP A 102 0.76 9.99 19.20
N CYS A 103 1.92 10.18 19.84
CA CYS A 103 2.70 9.10 20.44
C CYS A 103 2.88 9.34 21.93
N PRO A 104 1.97 8.80 22.77
CA PRO A 104 2.06 8.91 24.23
C PRO A 104 3.40 8.42 24.82
N ALA A 105 3.96 7.32 24.30
CA ALA A 105 5.23 6.75 24.76
C ALA A 105 6.40 7.74 24.63
N GLU A 106 6.41 8.51 23.55
CA GLU A 106 7.43 9.53 23.28
C GLU A 106 7.05 10.91 23.86
N GLY A 107 5.80 11.12 24.25
CA GLY A 107 5.29 12.41 24.71
C GLY A 107 5.31 13.49 23.61
N LYS A 108 5.18 13.09 22.35
CA LYS A 108 5.20 14.01 21.19
C LYS A 108 4.30 13.52 20.07
N GLN A 109 4.12 14.41 19.09
CA GLN A 109 3.36 14.15 17.88
C GLN A 109 4.32 13.99 16.71
N PHE A 110 4.05 13.03 15.84
CA PHE A 110 4.81 12.81 14.61
C PHE A 110 4.02 13.27 13.39
N ALA A 111 4.72 13.80 12.39
CA ALA A 111 4.20 13.83 11.03
C ALA A 111 4.19 12.40 10.42
N PRO A 112 3.27 12.09 9.50
CA PRO A 112 3.26 10.78 8.81
C PRO A 112 4.60 10.45 8.12
N GLU A 113 5.26 11.43 7.51
CA GLU A 113 6.57 11.29 6.89
C GLU A 113 7.68 10.91 7.89
N GLU A 114 7.59 11.33 9.16
CA GLU A 114 8.56 10.94 10.19
C GLU A 114 8.43 9.46 10.56
N ILE A 115 7.20 8.93 10.64
CA ILE A 115 6.97 7.50 10.89
C ILE A 115 7.36 6.67 9.66
N SER A 116 7.01 7.12 8.46
CA SER A 116 7.40 6.46 7.21
C SER A 116 8.92 6.40 7.05
N ALA A 117 9.64 7.44 7.48
CA ALA A 117 11.10 7.46 7.51
C ALA A 117 11.72 6.39 8.43
N LEU A 118 11.00 5.92 9.45
CA LEU A 118 11.47 4.82 10.31
C LEU A 118 11.39 3.47 9.61
N VAL A 119 10.38 3.27 8.76
CA VAL A 119 10.28 2.10 7.87
C VAL A 119 11.41 2.14 6.84
N LEU A 120 11.61 3.28 6.18
CA LEU A 120 12.70 3.47 5.22
C LEU A 120 14.09 3.27 5.83
N ARG A 121 14.31 3.71 7.09
CA ARG A 121 15.56 3.45 7.82
C ARG A 121 15.80 1.96 8.01
N LYS A 122 14.78 1.19 8.43
CA LYS A 122 14.92 -0.27 8.57
C LYS A 122 15.29 -0.93 7.25
N LEU A 123 14.65 -0.54 6.14
CA LEU A 123 14.97 -1.08 4.80
C LEU A 123 16.39 -0.71 4.35
N LYS A 124 16.81 0.53 4.60
CA LYS A 124 18.20 0.99 4.37
C LYS A 124 19.20 0.16 5.20
N GLU A 125 18.91 -0.08 6.48
CA GLU A 125 19.75 -0.86 7.39
C GLU A 125 19.86 -2.31 6.93
N ASP A 126 18.75 -2.95 6.54
CA ASP A 126 18.73 -4.30 6.00
C ASP A 126 19.54 -4.40 4.70
N ALA A 127 19.36 -3.45 3.78
CA ALA A 127 20.11 -3.40 2.52
C ALA A 127 21.61 -3.16 2.75
N THR A 128 21.96 -2.25 3.66
CA THR A 128 23.35 -1.97 4.05
C THR A 128 24.03 -3.22 4.62
N LYS A 129 23.32 -3.97 5.48
CA LYS A 129 23.83 -5.21 6.05
C LYS A 129 24.01 -6.31 4.99
N TYR A 130 23.07 -6.43 4.06
CA TYR A 130 23.13 -7.40 2.97
C TYR A 130 24.31 -7.12 2.01
N LEU A 131 24.48 -5.86 1.62
CA LEU A 131 25.51 -5.44 0.67
C LEU A 131 26.91 -5.35 1.29
N GLY A 132 27.01 -5.19 2.61
CA GLY A 132 28.28 -4.96 3.31
C GLY A 132 28.88 -3.57 3.09
N GLU A 133 28.12 -2.63 2.51
CA GLU A 133 28.46 -1.23 2.31
C GLU A 133 27.28 -0.31 2.64
N GLU A 134 27.56 0.95 3.01
CA GLU A 134 26.51 1.90 3.38
C GLU A 134 25.64 2.30 2.17
N VAL A 135 24.33 2.12 2.30
CA VAL A 135 23.35 2.58 1.31
C VAL A 135 22.94 4.03 1.60
N THR A 136 23.21 4.94 0.68
CA THR A 136 22.90 6.37 0.83
C THR A 136 21.92 6.90 -0.21
N GLN A 137 21.64 6.18 -1.29
CA GLN A 137 20.82 6.62 -2.40
C GLN A 137 19.70 5.61 -2.70
N ALA A 138 18.50 6.11 -3.03
CA ALA A 138 17.36 5.24 -3.34
C ALA A 138 16.43 5.82 -4.42
N VAL A 139 15.75 4.90 -5.10
CA VAL A 139 14.49 5.15 -5.81
C VAL A 139 13.36 4.67 -4.91
N ILE A 140 12.36 5.51 -4.66
CA ILE A 140 11.24 5.20 -3.76
C ILE A 140 9.92 5.24 -4.54
N THR A 141 9.05 4.27 -4.32
CA THR A 141 7.76 4.18 -5.01
C THR A 141 6.67 5.03 -4.35
N VAL A 142 5.70 5.44 -5.17
CA VAL A 142 4.44 6.05 -4.74
C VAL A 142 3.28 5.55 -5.62
N PRO A 143 2.04 5.55 -5.12
CA PRO A 143 0.85 5.30 -5.93
C PRO A 143 0.82 6.26 -7.13
N ALA A 144 0.41 5.78 -8.30
CA ALA A 144 0.40 6.60 -9.51
C ALA A 144 -0.49 7.84 -9.33
N TYR A 145 -1.61 7.69 -8.62
CA TYR A 145 -2.58 8.76 -8.39
C TYR A 145 -2.25 9.68 -7.19
N PHE A 146 -1.05 9.58 -6.59
CA PHE A 146 -0.60 10.53 -5.57
C PHE A 146 -0.47 11.95 -6.13
N ASN A 147 -0.99 12.92 -5.37
CA ASN A 147 -0.84 14.34 -5.66
C ASN A 147 0.55 14.88 -5.28
N ASP A 148 0.81 16.15 -5.60
CA ASP A 148 2.10 16.81 -5.35
C ASP A 148 2.53 16.77 -3.87
N SER A 149 1.60 17.04 -2.95
CA SER A 149 1.90 17.05 -1.51
C SER A 149 2.27 15.66 -0.98
N GLN A 150 1.60 14.61 -1.44
CA GLN A 150 1.89 13.22 -1.05
C GLN A 150 3.23 12.75 -1.62
N ARG A 151 3.56 13.12 -2.85
CA ARG A 151 4.87 12.83 -3.49
C ARG A 151 5.99 13.53 -2.75
N GLN A 152 5.82 14.82 -2.43
CA GLN A 152 6.81 15.60 -1.70
C GLN A 152 7.02 15.05 -0.28
N ALA A 153 5.95 14.75 0.45
CA ALA A 153 6.06 14.16 1.79
C ALA A 153 6.75 12.78 1.79
N THR A 154 6.53 11.97 0.75
CA THR A 154 7.25 10.68 0.59
C THR A 154 8.74 10.90 0.32
N LYS A 155 9.09 11.88 -0.51
CA LYS A 155 10.49 12.28 -0.74
C LYS A 155 11.15 12.79 0.54
N ASP A 156 10.43 13.57 1.33
CA ASP A 156 10.89 14.06 2.63
C ASP A 156 11.08 12.93 3.63
N ALA A 157 10.22 11.91 3.65
CA ALA A 157 10.42 10.70 4.45
C ALA A 157 11.75 10.00 4.09
N GLY A 158 12.08 9.90 2.80
CA GLY A 158 13.38 9.40 2.34
C GLY A 158 14.56 10.23 2.85
N LYS A 159 14.46 11.57 2.76
CA LYS A 159 15.48 12.48 3.28
C LYS A 159 15.66 12.35 4.80
N ILE A 160 14.56 12.28 5.57
CA ILE A 160 14.58 12.07 7.02
C ILE A 160 15.20 10.70 7.37
N ALA A 161 15.06 9.70 6.49
CA ALA A 161 15.69 8.39 6.64
C ALA A 161 17.20 8.39 6.31
N GLY A 162 17.77 9.51 5.86
CA GLY A 162 19.16 9.60 5.44
C GLY A 162 19.41 8.94 4.09
N LEU A 163 18.41 8.99 3.20
CA LEU A 163 18.52 8.58 1.80
C LEU A 163 18.44 9.83 0.90
N GLU A 164 19.36 9.93 -0.05
CA GLU A 164 19.20 10.78 -1.21
C GLU A 164 18.20 10.10 -2.17
N VAL A 165 17.01 10.70 -2.29
CA VAL A 165 15.96 10.19 -3.16
C VAL A 165 16.22 10.64 -4.59
N LEU A 166 16.84 9.78 -5.39
CA LEU A 166 17.20 10.08 -6.78
C LEU A 166 15.98 10.18 -7.69
N ARG A 167 14.94 9.38 -7.41
CA ARG A 167 13.68 9.39 -8.14
C ARG A 167 12.53 8.90 -7.25
N ILE A 168 11.39 9.57 -7.39
CA ILE A 168 10.09 9.01 -7.03
C ILE A 168 9.53 8.35 -8.28
N ILE A 169 9.17 7.07 -8.19
CA ILE A 169 8.59 6.31 -9.32
C ILE A 169 7.17 5.88 -8.98
N ASN A 170 6.29 5.88 -9.97
CA ASN A 170 4.93 5.37 -9.81
C ASN A 170 4.94 3.85 -9.67
N GLU A 171 4.13 3.30 -8.77
CA GLU A 171 4.06 1.86 -8.49
C GLU A 171 3.72 1.02 -9.75
N PRO A 172 2.67 1.36 -10.53
CA PRO A 172 2.40 0.70 -11.80
C PRO A 172 3.54 0.78 -12.82
N THR A 173 4.24 1.92 -12.90
CA THR A 173 5.41 2.11 -13.78
C THR A 173 6.60 1.25 -13.34
N ALA A 174 6.83 1.12 -12.03
CA ALA A 174 7.83 0.21 -11.53
C ALA A 174 7.46 -1.24 -11.89
N ALA A 175 6.20 -1.63 -11.68
CA ALA A 175 5.75 -2.97 -12.02
C ALA A 175 5.90 -3.28 -13.53
N SER A 176 5.65 -2.30 -14.41
CA SER A 176 5.85 -2.48 -15.85
C SER A 176 7.32 -2.67 -16.22
N LEU A 177 8.26 -1.98 -15.56
CA LEU A 177 9.70 -2.20 -15.77
C LEU A 177 10.10 -3.64 -15.42
N ALA A 178 9.59 -4.16 -14.30
CA ALA A 178 9.86 -5.54 -13.90
C ALA A 178 9.24 -6.56 -14.86
N TYR A 179 8.04 -6.28 -15.37
CA TYR A 179 7.35 -7.12 -16.36
C TYR A 179 8.07 -7.11 -17.73
N GLY A 180 8.44 -5.93 -18.21
CA GLY A 180 8.88 -5.72 -19.60
C GLY A 180 10.40 -5.83 -19.82
N LEU A 181 11.21 -6.00 -18.76
CA LEU A 181 12.68 -6.01 -18.87
C LEU A 181 13.20 -7.02 -19.92
N ASP A 182 12.57 -8.20 -20.01
CA ASP A 182 12.97 -9.27 -20.93
C ASP A 182 12.10 -9.32 -22.21
N LYS A 183 11.16 -8.39 -22.39
CA LYS A 183 10.22 -8.39 -23.52
C LYS A 183 10.83 -7.69 -24.74
N LYS A 184 10.73 -8.34 -25.90
CA LYS A 184 11.26 -7.84 -27.19
C LYS A 184 10.19 -7.31 -28.13
N SER A 185 8.95 -7.76 -27.98
CA SER A 185 7.81 -7.26 -28.74
C SER A 185 7.15 -6.12 -27.97
N ASN A 186 6.58 -5.16 -28.70
CA ASN A 186 5.69 -4.17 -28.12
C ASN A 186 4.39 -4.87 -27.70
N GLU A 187 4.04 -4.69 -26.43
CA GLU A 187 2.81 -5.15 -25.81
C GLU A 187 2.14 -3.95 -25.14
N THR A 188 0.83 -3.83 -25.29
CA THR A 188 0.02 -2.91 -24.49
C THR A 188 -0.43 -3.64 -23.24
N ILE A 189 -0.03 -3.17 -22.08
CA ILE A 189 -0.39 -3.79 -20.80
C ILE A 189 -1.30 -2.90 -19.97
N LEU A 190 -2.15 -3.53 -19.17
CA LEU A 190 -2.87 -2.87 -18.09
C LEU A 190 -2.31 -3.38 -16.76
N VAL A 191 -1.73 -2.47 -15.97
CA VAL A 191 -1.31 -2.76 -14.60
C VAL A 191 -2.46 -2.41 -13.67
N PHE A 192 -2.93 -3.40 -12.91
CA PHE A 192 -3.97 -3.27 -11.90
C PHE A 192 -3.33 -3.45 -10.52
N ASP A 193 -3.13 -2.36 -9.81
CA ASP A 193 -2.45 -2.33 -8.51
C ASP A 193 -3.44 -2.05 -7.38
N LEU A 194 -3.84 -3.10 -6.65
CA LEU A 194 -4.69 -2.98 -5.47
C LEU A 194 -3.91 -3.39 -4.22
N GLY A 195 -3.37 -2.39 -3.54
CA GLY A 195 -2.56 -2.54 -2.35
C GLY A 195 -3.37 -2.58 -1.05
N GLY A 196 -2.71 -2.18 0.03
CA GLY A 196 -3.30 -2.09 1.37
C GLY A 196 -4.19 -0.86 1.59
N GLY A 197 -3.94 0.26 0.89
CA GLY A 197 -4.75 1.48 1.07
C GLY A 197 -4.91 2.34 -0.16
N THR A 198 -4.38 1.90 -1.30
CA THR A 198 -4.50 2.61 -2.58
C THR A 198 -4.79 1.63 -3.70
N PHE A 199 -5.49 2.14 -4.71
CA PHE A 199 -5.81 1.43 -5.93
C PHE A 199 -5.38 2.28 -7.13
N ASP A 200 -4.54 1.74 -7.99
CA ASP A 200 -4.12 2.38 -9.23
C ASP A 200 -4.33 1.46 -10.43
N VAL A 201 -4.67 2.05 -11.57
CA VAL A 201 -4.72 1.39 -12.86
C VAL A 201 -3.91 2.23 -13.83
N SER A 202 -3.00 1.60 -14.58
CA SER A 202 -2.25 2.27 -15.63
C SER A 202 -2.25 1.43 -16.89
N VAL A 203 -2.44 2.09 -18.03
CA VAL A 203 -2.29 1.48 -19.35
C VAL A 203 -0.97 1.95 -19.93
N LEU A 204 -0.12 1.00 -20.32
CA LEU A 204 1.22 1.28 -20.80
C LEU A 204 1.50 0.53 -22.11
N GLU A 205 2.29 1.14 -22.98
CA GLU A 205 2.99 0.43 -24.05
C GLU A 205 4.40 0.06 -23.56
N VAL A 206 4.76 -1.21 -23.66
CA VAL A 206 6.07 -1.73 -23.23
C VAL A 206 6.70 -2.55 -24.35
N GLY A 207 7.94 -2.27 -24.70
CA GLY A 207 8.67 -3.03 -25.72
C GLY A 207 9.93 -2.33 -26.19
N ASP A 208 10.92 -3.12 -26.63
CA ASP A 208 12.22 -2.63 -27.16
C ASP A 208 12.89 -1.58 -26.27
N GLY A 209 12.80 -1.77 -24.94
CA GLY A 209 13.36 -0.85 -23.95
C GLY A 209 12.56 0.44 -23.71
N VAL A 210 11.46 0.66 -24.42
CA VAL A 210 10.57 1.82 -24.23
C VAL A 210 9.38 1.42 -23.36
N PHE A 211 9.09 2.28 -22.38
CA PHE A 211 7.97 2.15 -21.46
C PHE A 211 7.23 3.48 -21.45
N GLU A 212 6.02 3.51 -22.01
CA GLU A 212 5.21 4.73 -22.13
C GLU A 212 3.88 4.55 -21.42
N VAL A 213 3.60 5.39 -20.43
CA VAL A 213 2.30 5.45 -19.76
C VAL A 213 1.32 6.23 -20.64
N LEU A 214 0.31 5.54 -21.16
CA LEU A 214 -0.72 6.15 -22.00
C LEU A 214 -1.81 6.83 -21.17
N SER A 215 -2.13 6.25 -20.01
CA SER A 215 -3.09 6.79 -19.07
C SER A 215 -2.90 6.17 -17.69
N THR A 216 -3.34 6.90 -16.65
CA THR A 216 -3.39 6.41 -15.28
C THR A 216 -4.65 6.94 -14.60
N ALA A 217 -5.26 6.11 -13.76
CA ALA A 217 -6.41 6.46 -12.93
C ALA A 217 -6.32 5.67 -11.63
N GLY A 218 -6.94 6.17 -10.56
CA GLY A 218 -6.89 5.48 -9.28
C GLY A 218 -7.88 5.98 -8.26
N ASP A 219 -7.85 5.33 -7.10
CA ASP A 219 -8.56 5.70 -5.89
C ASP A 219 -7.58 5.57 -4.71
N THR A 220 -7.19 6.72 -4.15
CA THR A 220 -6.20 6.79 -3.07
C THR A 220 -6.80 6.50 -1.68
N HIS A 221 -8.07 6.10 -1.63
CA HIS A 221 -8.84 5.71 -0.45
C HIS A 221 -9.56 4.36 -0.67
N LEU A 222 -8.90 3.45 -1.39
CA LEU A 222 -9.40 2.11 -1.66
C LEU A 222 -8.24 1.12 -1.59
N GLY A 223 -8.29 0.18 -0.67
CA GLY A 223 -7.33 -0.91 -0.56
C GLY A 223 -7.73 -1.93 0.49
N GLY A 224 -6.81 -2.85 0.78
CA GLY A 224 -7.00 -3.96 1.72
C GLY A 224 -7.54 -3.57 3.10
N ASP A 225 -7.18 -2.40 3.63
CA ASP A 225 -7.64 -1.88 4.91
C ASP A 225 -9.16 -1.61 4.90
N ASP A 226 -9.71 -1.15 3.77
CA ASP A 226 -11.16 -0.92 3.63
C ASP A 226 -11.94 -2.24 3.63
N PHE A 227 -11.37 -3.30 3.03
CA PHE A 227 -11.94 -4.65 3.11
C PHE A 227 -11.89 -5.20 4.54
N ASP A 228 -10.79 -4.97 5.26
CA ASP A 228 -10.66 -5.38 6.67
C ASP A 228 -11.69 -4.66 7.53
N LYS A 229 -11.90 -3.36 7.28
CA LYS A 229 -12.91 -2.56 7.99
C LYS A 229 -14.33 -3.11 7.83
N LYS A 230 -14.71 -3.59 6.64
CA LYS A 230 -16.02 -4.23 6.42
C LYS A 230 -16.21 -5.46 7.30
N ILE A 231 -15.16 -6.28 7.45
CA ILE A 231 -15.19 -7.45 8.33
C ILE A 231 -15.23 -7.00 9.80
N VAL A 232 -14.40 -6.03 10.21
CA VAL A 232 -14.41 -5.49 11.58
C VAL A 232 -15.78 -4.95 11.96
N ASP A 233 -16.42 -4.17 11.10
CA ASP A 233 -17.76 -3.63 11.35
C ASP A 233 -18.80 -4.73 11.46
N TYR A 234 -18.77 -5.72 10.57
CA TYR A 234 -19.64 -6.88 10.65
C TYR A 234 -19.48 -7.60 12.00
N LEU A 235 -18.25 -7.94 12.40
CA LEU A 235 -17.97 -8.61 13.66
C LEU A 235 -18.40 -7.79 14.87
N ALA A 236 -18.16 -6.47 14.86
CA ALA A 236 -18.53 -5.57 15.94
C ALA A 236 -20.05 -5.42 16.07
N GLU A 237 -20.79 -5.32 14.96
CA GLU A 237 -22.25 -5.24 14.97
C GLU A 237 -22.89 -6.56 15.40
N GLU A 238 -22.37 -7.71 14.94
CA GLU A 238 -22.81 -9.04 15.41
C GLU A 238 -22.62 -9.18 16.93
N PHE A 239 -21.44 -8.83 17.44
CA PHE A 239 -21.15 -8.88 18.86
C PHE A 239 -22.02 -7.91 19.66
N LYS A 240 -22.23 -6.69 19.17
CA LYS A 240 -23.10 -5.70 19.81
C LYS A 240 -24.55 -6.14 19.85
N ARG A 241 -25.04 -6.81 18.81
CA ARG A 241 -26.41 -7.36 18.80
C ARG A 241 -26.58 -8.48 19.83
N ASN A 242 -25.56 -9.32 20.02
CA ASN A 242 -25.63 -10.47 20.91
C ASN A 242 -25.34 -10.11 22.38
N GLU A 243 -24.39 -9.19 22.62
CA GLU A 243 -23.85 -8.88 23.95
C GLU A 243 -24.13 -7.44 24.41
N GLY A 244 -24.70 -6.58 23.55
CA GLY A 244 -24.98 -5.18 23.87
C GLY A 244 -23.75 -4.27 23.91
N ILE A 245 -22.57 -4.76 23.52
CA ILE A 245 -21.29 -4.08 23.68
C ILE A 245 -20.67 -3.76 22.33
N ASP A 246 -20.25 -2.50 22.16
CA ASP A 246 -19.56 -2.04 20.96
C ASP A 246 -18.05 -2.16 21.13
N LEU A 247 -17.46 -3.23 20.60
CA LEU A 247 -16.04 -3.54 20.73
C LEU A 247 -15.13 -2.47 20.11
N ARG A 248 -15.62 -1.66 19.17
CA ARG A 248 -14.84 -0.59 18.53
C ARG A 248 -14.45 0.53 19.50
N LYS A 249 -15.14 0.63 20.64
CA LYS A 249 -14.83 1.63 21.69
C LYS A 249 -13.64 1.23 22.56
N ASP A 250 -13.25 -0.04 22.54
CA ASP A 250 -12.09 -0.55 23.25
C ASP A 250 -10.94 -0.71 22.25
N LYS A 251 -9.82 0.00 22.48
CA LYS A 251 -8.68 0.02 21.55
C LYS A 251 -7.99 -1.33 21.42
N GLN A 252 -7.94 -2.12 22.49
CA GLN A 252 -7.35 -3.46 22.44
C GLN A 252 -8.29 -4.43 21.72
N ALA A 253 -9.59 -4.36 21.99
CA ALA A 253 -10.56 -5.19 21.28
C ALA A 253 -10.59 -4.84 19.78
N LEU A 254 -10.61 -3.55 19.42
CA LEU A 254 -10.53 -3.08 18.04
C LEU A 254 -9.28 -3.61 17.34
N GLN A 255 -8.10 -3.49 17.95
CA GLN A 255 -6.86 -4.00 17.34
C GLN A 255 -6.91 -5.52 17.11
N ARG A 256 -7.48 -6.28 18.05
CA ARG A 256 -7.67 -7.73 17.89
C ARG A 256 -8.68 -8.08 16.80
N LEU A 257 -9.75 -7.30 16.66
CA LEU A 257 -10.70 -7.45 15.57
C LEU A 257 -10.03 -7.19 14.22
N THR A 258 -9.24 -6.11 14.11
CA THR A 258 -8.52 -5.74 12.88
C THR A 258 -7.55 -6.85 12.45
N GLU A 259 -6.75 -7.39 13.36
CA GLU A 259 -5.82 -8.50 13.03
C GLU A 259 -6.56 -9.78 12.62
N ALA A 260 -7.68 -10.09 13.29
CA ALA A 260 -8.48 -11.26 12.95
C ALA A 260 -9.20 -11.09 11.60
N ALA A 261 -9.66 -9.88 11.29
CA ALA A 261 -10.27 -9.52 10.01
C ALA A 261 -9.29 -9.64 8.85
N GLU A 262 -8.07 -9.07 8.98
CA GLU A 262 -7.00 -9.18 7.97
C GLU A 262 -6.70 -10.66 7.69
N LYS A 263 -6.55 -11.47 8.75
CA LYS A 263 -6.28 -12.90 8.62
C LYS A 263 -7.42 -13.64 7.91
N ALA A 264 -8.67 -13.39 8.30
CA ALA A 264 -9.83 -14.02 7.68
C ALA A 264 -9.98 -13.63 6.20
N LYS A 265 -9.77 -12.36 5.85
CA LYS A 265 -9.76 -11.88 4.45
C LYS A 265 -8.74 -12.64 3.61
N ILE A 266 -7.52 -12.76 4.11
CA ILE A 266 -6.44 -13.48 3.41
C ILE A 266 -6.80 -14.97 3.26
N GLU A 267 -7.28 -15.61 4.32
CA GLU A 267 -7.69 -17.02 4.30
C GLU A 267 -8.79 -17.27 3.27
N LEU A 268 -9.83 -16.44 3.26
CA LEU A 268 -10.96 -16.50 2.33
C LEU A 268 -10.57 -16.31 0.85
N SER A 269 -9.37 -15.81 0.57
CA SER A 269 -8.85 -15.78 -0.81
C SER A 269 -8.52 -17.18 -1.35
N SER A 270 -8.34 -18.17 -0.47
CA SER A 270 -8.00 -19.56 -0.81
C SER A 270 -9.09 -20.57 -0.43
N VAL A 271 -9.83 -20.33 0.65
CA VAL A 271 -10.91 -21.23 1.13
C VAL A 271 -12.28 -20.55 1.07
N THR A 272 -13.35 -21.33 1.22
CA THR A 272 -14.73 -20.82 1.14
C THR A 272 -15.28 -20.30 2.47
N GLN A 273 -14.63 -20.62 3.59
CA GLN A 273 -15.00 -20.16 4.93
C GLN A 273 -13.77 -20.06 5.84
N ALA A 274 -13.79 -19.12 6.78
CA ALA A 274 -12.75 -18.92 7.79
C ALA A 274 -13.38 -18.80 9.18
N GLU A 275 -12.74 -19.38 10.19
CA GLU A 275 -13.19 -19.32 11.59
C GLU A 275 -12.50 -18.17 12.33
N ILE A 276 -13.30 -17.26 12.90
CA ILE A 276 -12.82 -16.11 13.64
C ILE A 276 -13.12 -16.33 15.12
N ASN A 277 -12.09 -16.75 15.86
CA ASN A 277 -12.18 -17.04 17.29
C ASN A 277 -11.30 -16.09 18.10
N LEU A 278 -11.94 -15.24 18.90
CA LEU A 278 -11.30 -14.27 19.79
C LEU A 278 -11.75 -14.51 21.22
N PRO A 279 -11.02 -15.36 21.98
CA PRO A 279 -11.37 -15.63 23.36
C PRO A 279 -11.01 -14.44 24.24
N PHE A 280 -11.79 -14.18 25.30
CA PHE A 280 -11.56 -13.06 26.22
C PHE A 280 -11.43 -11.73 25.46
N ILE A 281 -12.31 -11.49 24.48
CA ILE A 281 -12.26 -10.26 23.67
C ILE A 281 -12.63 -9.03 24.49
N THR A 282 -13.50 -9.20 25.49
CA THR A 282 -13.83 -8.20 26.49
C THR A 282 -14.32 -8.87 27.78
N ALA A 283 -14.60 -8.10 28.82
CA ALA A 283 -15.14 -8.57 30.08
C ALA A 283 -16.32 -7.72 30.55
N THR A 284 -17.28 -8.38 31.18
CA THR A 284 -18.51 -7.79 31.72
C THR A 284 -18.66 -8.14 33.20
N GLN A 285 -19.71 -7.61 33.85
CA GLN A 285 -20.06 -8.02 35.21
C GLN A 285 -20.39 -9.52 35.30
N ASP A 286 -20.91 -10.11 34.21
CA ASP A 286 -21.23 -11.54 34.11
C ASP A 286 -20.01 -12.42 33.78
N GLY A 287 -18.83 -11.81 33.62
CA GLY A 287 -17.58 -12.50 33.31
C GLY A 287 -17.01 -12.19 31.92
N PRO A 288 -15.97 -12.93 31.51
CA PRO A 288 -15.32 -12.75 30.21
C PRO A 288 -16.26 -13.11 29.05
N LYS A 289 -16.12 -12.39 27.94
CA LYS A 289 -16.86 -12.63 26.70
C LYS A 289 -15.90 -13.05 25.59
N HIS A 290 -16.43 -13.80 24.64
CA HIS A 290 -15.71 -14.39 23.53
C HIS A 290 -16.43 -14.04 22.23
N LEU A 291 -15.69 -13.87 21.14
CA LEU A 291 -16.27 -13.78 19.80
C LEU A 291 -15.91 -15.06 19.04
N ASP A 292 -16.93 -15.72 18.51
CA ASP A 292 -16.81 -16.95 17.73
C ASP A 292 -17.73 -16.84 16.52
N VAL A 293 -17.16 -16.63 15.34
CA VAL A 293 -17.90 -16.35 14.10
C VAL A 293 -17.26 -17.08 12.93
N THR A 294 -18.05 -17.88 12.22
CA THR A 294 -17.67 -18.43 10.91
C THR A 294 -18.03 -17.43 9.82
N LEU A 295 -17.05 -16.93 9.08
CA LEU A 295 -17.25 -16.04 7.93
C LEU A 295 -17.08 -16.81 6.63
N THR A 296 -18.07 -16.76 5.74
CA THR A 296 -17.98 -17.37 4.40
C THR A 296 -17.45 -16.38 3.36
N ARG A 297 -16.81 -16.86 2.30
CA ARG A 297 -16.35 -16.02 1.17
C ARG A 297 -17.52 -15.27 0.55
N ALA A 298 -18.65 -15.94 0.35
CA ALA A 298 -19.85 -15.32 -0.19
C ALA A 298 -20.33 -14.15 0.68
N LYS A 299 -20.32 -14.30 2.01
CA LYS A 299 -20.67 -13.20 2.92
C LYS A 299 -19.64 -12.07 2.89
N PHE A 300 -18.35 -12.39 2.84
CA PHE A 300 -17.29 -11.39 2.69
C PHE A 300 -17.45 -10.57 1.39
N GLU A 301 -17.72 -11.23 0.27
CA GLU A 301 -17.95 -10.58 -1.02
C GLU A 301 -19.23 -9.73 -1.00
N GLU A 302 -20.29 -10.19 -0.34
CA GLU A 302 -21.52 -9.40 -0.12
C GLU A 302 -21.24 -8.13 0.71
N LEU A 303 -20.49 -8.25 1.81
CA LEU A 303 -20.12 -7.11 2.67
C LEU A 303 -19.26 -6.08 1.94
N CYS A 304 -18.46 -6.52 0.97
CA CYS A 304 -17.51 -5.68 0.23
C CYS A 304 -17.98 -5.34 -1.19
N ALA A 305 -19.24 -5.61 -1.55
CA ALA A 305 -19.73 -5.45 -2.91
C ALA A 305 -19.51 -4.02 -3.46
N ASP A 306 -19.69 -3.00 -2.61
CA ASP A 306 -19.44 -1.60 -2.97
C ASP A 306 -17.96 -1.32 -3.25
N LEU A 307 -17.03 -1.91 -2.48
CA LEU A 307 -15.59 -1.76 -2.70
C LEU A 307 -15.13 -2.47 -3.97
N ILE A 308 -15.67 -3.68 -4.22
CA ILE A 308 -15.40 -4.46 -5.42
C ILE A 308 -15.90 -3.72 -6.67
N ASP A 309 -17.11 -3.17 -6.62
CA ASP A 309 -17.67 -2.39 -7.72
C ASP A 309 -16.90 -1.07 -7.97
N ARG A 310 -16.35 -0.45 -6.92
CA ARG A 310 -15.48 0.74 -7.05
C ARG A 310 -14.22 0.46 -7.86
N CYS A 311 -13.66 -0.76 -7.81
CA CYS A 311 -12.48 -1.13 -8.61
C CYS A 311 -12.72 -1.00 -10.12
N ARG A 312 -13.96 -1.13 -10.60
CA ARG A 312 -14.30 -0.99 -12.03
C ARG A 312 -14.03 0.43 -12.56
N ILE A 313 -14.25 1.45 -11.72
CA ILE A 313 -14.28 2.85 -12.16
C ILE A 313 -12.92 3.31 -12.70
N PRO A 314 -11.78 3.13 -11.98
CA PRO A 314 -10.46 3.43 -12.53
C PRO A 314 -10.07 2.62 -13.77
N VAL A 315 -10.48 1.35 -13.86
CA VAL A 315 -10.20 0.52 -15.05
C VAL A 315 -10.86 1.12 -16.30
N GLU A 316 -12.14 1.45 -16.21
CA GLU A 316 -12.87 2.07 -17.32
C GLU A 316 -12.34 3.48 -17.65
N ALA A 317 -11.94 4.24 -16.64
CA ALA A 317 -11.36 5.56 -16.84
C ALA A 317 -10.02 5.48 -17.59
N ALA A 318 -9.11 4.60 -17.17
CA ALA A 318 -7.82 4.42 -17.84
C ALA A 318 -7.99 3.93 -19.30
N LEU A 319 -8.90 2.99 -19.57
CA LEU A 319 -9.20 2.57 -20.95
C LEU A 319 -9.73 3.72 -21.82
N ARG A 320 -10.65 4.52 -21.27
CA ARG A 320 -11.21 5.66 -22.00
C ARG A 320 -10.13 6.71 -22.30
N ASP A 321 -9.29 7.01 -21.31
CA ASP A 321 -8.32 8.10 -21.41
C ASP A 321 -7.10 7.71 -22.25
N SER A 322 -6.74 6.42 -22.29
CA SER A 322 -5.77 5.87 -23.26
C SER A 322 -6.30 5.82 -24.70
N LYS A 323 -7.63 5.97 -24.88
CA LYS A 323 -8.33 5.88 -26.18
C LYS A 323 -8.15 4.53 -26.88
N LEU A 324 -7.92 3.48 -26.09
CA LEU A 324 -7.78 2.11 -26.59
C LEU A 324 -9.06 1.32 -26.34
N ALA A 325 -9.35 0.38 -27.25
CA ALA A 325 -10.35 -0.62 -27.01
C ALA A 325 -9.81 -1.67 -26.02
N LYS A 326 -10.66 -2.29 -25.21
CA LYS A 326 -10.22 -3.32 -24.24
C LYS A 326 -9.55 -4.51 -24.92
N GLU A 327 -9.93 -4.81 -26.17
CA GLU A 327 -9.35 -5.87 -26.99
C GLU A 327 -7.89 -5.58 -27.40
N SER A 328 -7.47 -4.30 -27.33
CA SER A 328 -6.09 -3.88 -27.61
C SER A 328 -5.15 -4.05 -26.41
N ILE A 329 -5.67 -4.44 -25.24
CA ILE A 329 -4.83 -4.77 -24.09
C ILE A 329 -4.31 -6.19 -24.28
N ASP A 330 -3.00 -6.34 -24.47
CA ASP A 330 -2.33 -7.63 -24.66
C ASP A 330 -2.25 -8.42 -23.35
N GLU A 331 -1.91 -7.77 -22.25
CA GLU A 331 -1.65 -8.43 -20.96
C GLU A 331 -2.18 -7.60 -19.78
N VAL A 332 -2.61 -8.29 -18.72
CA VAL A 332 -3.10 -7.65 -17.50
C VAL A 332 -2.23 -8.07 -16.32
N VAL A 333 -1.49 -7.13 -15.75
CA VAL A 333 -0.52 -7.39 -14.68
C VAL A 333 -1.14 -7.02 -13.34
N LEU A 334 -1.33 -8.00 -12.45
CA LEU A 334 -1.84 -7.77 -11.11
C LEU A 334 -0.70 -7.44 -10.14
N VAL A 335 -0.89 -6.38 -9.36
CA VAL A 335 0.06 -5.87 -8.37
C VAL A 335 -0.67 -5.62 -7.05
N GLY A 336 0.02 -5.85 -5.93
CA GLY A 336 -0.55 -5.64 -4.60
C GLY A 336 -1.35 -6.84 -4.08
N GLY A 337 -1.21 -7.12 -2.78
CA GLY A 337 -1.73 -8.33 -2.15
C GLY A 337 -3.26 -8.48 -2.20
N SER A 338 -4.01 -7.38 -2.29
CA SER A 338 -5.48 -7.43 -2.35
C SER A 338 -6.01 -7.94 -3.70
N THR A 339 -5.17 -7.97 -4.74
CA THR A 339 -5.51 -8.64 -6.01
C THR A 339 -5.62 -10.16 -5.91
N ARG A 340 -5.23 -10.74 -4.77
CA ARG A 340 -5.43 -12.17 -4.47
C ARG A 340 -6.89 -12.51 -4.14
N ILE A 341 -7.73 -11.50 -3.86
CA ILE A 341 -9.16 -11.69 -3.62
C ILE A 341 -9.83 -12.16 -4.93
N PRO A 342 -10.50 -13.34 -4.95
CA PRO A 342 -11.11 -13.87 -6.17
C PRO A 342 -12.09 -12.91 -6.85
N ALA A 343 -12.96 -12.25 -6.08
CA ALA A 343 -13.92 -11.29 -6.63
C ALA A 343 -13.25 -10.08 -7.32
N VAL A 344 -12.06 -9.65 -6.86
CA VAL A 344 -11.29 -8.57 -7.50
C VAL A 344 -10.76 -9.04 -8.86
N GLN A 345 -10.25 -10.27 -8.95
CA GLN A 345 -9.82 -10.85 -10.23
C GLN A 345 -10.99 -11.00 -11.21
N GLU A 346 -12.17 -11.36 -10.71
CA GLU A 346 -13.39 -11.46 -11.53
C GLU A 346 -13.87 -10.09 -12.06
N VAL A 347 -13.64 -8.99 -11.33
CA VAL A 347 -13.90 -7.64 -11.88
C VAL A 347 -13.03 -7.40 -13.11
N VAL A 348 -11.73 -7.69 -13.02
CA VAL A 348 -10.79 -7.53 -14.13
C VAL A 348 -11.24 -8.35 -15.35
N LYS A 349 -11.56 -9.63 -15.13
CA LYS A 349 -12.05 -10.52 -16.21
C LYS A 349 -13.35 -10.04 -16.82
N ARG A 350 -14.29 -9.54 -16.01
CA ARG A 350 -15.59 -9.03 -16.49
C ARG A 350 -15.42 -7.79 -17.36
N VAL A 351 -14.53 -6.87 -16.98
CA VAL A 351 -14.32 -5.61 -17.69
C VAL A 351 -13.50 -5.83 -18.97
N LEU A 352 -12.40 -6.58 -18.88
CA LEU A 352 -11.42 -6.73 -19.97
C LEU A 352 -11.66 -7.97 -20.83
N GLY A 353 -12.36 -8.98 -20.34
CA GLY A 353 -12.55 -10.25 -21.03
C GLY A 353 -11.27 -11.10 -21.13
N LYS A 354 -10.28 -10.82 -20.28
CA LYS A 354 -8.94 -11.44 -20.31
C LYS A 354 -8.56 -11.94 -18.91
N ASP A 355 -7.92 -13.10 -18.85
CA ASP A 355 -7.35 -13.63 -17.61
C ASP A 355 -6.11 -12.83 -17.22
N PRO A 356 -5.94 -12.47 -15.93
CA PRO A 356 -4.75 -11.77 -15.49
C PRO A 356 -3.48 -12.63 -15.56
N ASN A 357 -2.38 -11.97 -15.88
CA ASN A 357 -1.05 -12.55 -15.93
C ASN A 357 -0.58 -12.92 -14.51
N GLN A 358 -0.08 -14.15 -14.35
CA GLN A 358 0.40 -14.70 -13.07
C GLN A 358 1.92 -14.89 -13.02
N THR A 359 2.68 -14.37 -13.99
CA THR A 359 4.13 -14.57 -14.07
C THR A 359 4.91 -13.61 -13.17
N VAL A 360 4.27 -12.54 -12.68
CA VAL A 360 4.87 -11.59 -11.74
C VAL A 360 4.44 -11.88 -10.30
N ASN A 361 5.34 -11.64 -9.34
CA ASN A 361 4.99 -11.70 -7.93
C ASN A 361 4.38 -10.36 -7.49
N PRO A 362 3.07 -10.30 -7.14
CA PRO A 362 2.38 -9.05 -6.83
C PRO A 362 2.94 -8.33 -5.60
N ASP A 363 3.68 -9.02 -4.72
CA ASP A 363 4.24 -8.47 -3.48
C ASP A 363 5.67 -7.91 -3.64
N GLU A 364 6.32 -8.19 -4.78
CA GLU A 364 7.75 -7.87 -5.00
C GLU A 364 8.00 -7.06 -6.27
N VAL A 365 7.11 -7.17 -7.25
CA VAL A 365 7.28 -6.63 -8.61
C VAL A 365 7.54 -5.11 -8.62
N VAL A 366 6.94 -4.37 -7.69
CA VAL A 366 7.15 -2.92 -7.54
C VAL A 366 8.57 -2.60 -7.08
N ALA A 367 9.08 -3.27 -6.04
CA ALA A 367 10.45 -3.08 -5.57
C ALA A 367 11.48 -3.49 -6.61
N VAL A 368 11.22 -4.60 -7.32
CA VAL A 368 12.04 -5.06 -8.46
C VAL A 368 12.12 -3.98 -9.54
N GLY A 369 10.98 -3.39 -9.91
CA GLY A 369 10.90 -2.27 -10.84
C GLY A 369 11.68 -1.03 -10.39
N ALA A 370 11.54 -0.66 -9.12
CA ALA A 370 12.28 0.44 -8.53
C ALA A 370 13.79 0.18 -8.55
N ALA A 371 14.24 -1.07 -8.37
CA ALA A 371 15.64 -1.44 -8.47
C ALA A 371 16.16 -1.38 -9.91
N ILE A 372 15.35 -1.77 -10.91
CA ILE A 372 15.69 -1.57 -12.33
C ILE A 372 15.88 -0.08 -12.61
N GLN A 373 14.95 0.76 -12.14
CA GLN A 373 15.07 2.21 -12.28
C GLN A 373 16.31 2.78 -11.58
N ALA A 374 16.67 2.24 -10.41
CA ALA A 374 17.93 2.58 -9.72
C ALA A 374 19.15 2.18 -10.56
N GLY A 375 19.12 1.00 -11.20
CA GLY A 375 20.14 0.53 -12.13
C GLY A 375 20.29 1.43 -13.37
N VAL A 376 19.19 1.93 -13.93
CA VAL A 376 19.22 2.90 -15.04
C VAL A 376 19.91 4.19 -14.61
N LEU A 377 19.59 4.72 -13.43
CA LEU A 377 20.20 5.94 -12.89
C LEU A 377 21.68 5.77 -12.54
N ALA A 378 22.08 4.57 -12.12
CA ALA A 378 23.47 4.22 -11.84
C ALA A 378 24.26 3.86 -13.12
N GLY A 379 23.62 3.78 -14.28
CA GLY A 379 24.23 3.38 -15.55
C GLY A 379 24.54 1.88 -15.67
N GLU A 380 24.02 1.05 -14.75
CA GLU A 380 24.14 -0.41 -14.77
C GLU A 380 23.19 -1.05 -15.78
N VAL A 381 22.02 -0.43 -15.99
CA VAL A 381 21.01 -0.83 -16.98
C VAL A 381 20.99 0.21 -18.10
N LYS A 382 21.12 -0.26 -19.35
CA LYS A 382 21.17 0.59 -20.54
C LYS A 382 19.95 0.35 -21.42
N ASP A 383 19.74 1.25 -22.37
CA ASP A 383 18.73 1.12 -23.42
C ASP A 383 17.30 1.01 -22.89
N ILE A 384 17.03 1.64 -21.73
CA ILE A 384 15.67 1.83 -21.19
C ILE A 384 15.29 3.31 -21.27
N LEU A 385 14.15 3.58 -21.87
CA LEU A 385 13.51 4.89 -21.91
C LEU A 385 12.13 4.79 -21.24
N LEU A 386 11.94 5.61 -20.20
CA LEU A 386 10.67 5.70 -19.48
C LEU A 386 10.00 7.05 -19.75
N LEU A 387 8.77 7.01 -20.26
CA LEU A 387 7.87 8.16 -20.41
C LEU A 387 6.67 7.95 -19.50
N ASP A 388 6.56 8.77 -18.47
CA ASP A 388 5.45 8.75 -17.49
C ASP A 388 4.62 10.04 -17.59
N VAL A 389 3.45 10.06 -16.97
CA VAL A 389 2.47 11.16 -17.05
C VAL A 389 2.14 11.73 -15.68
N THR A 390 1.58 12.95 -15.66
CA THR A 390 0.94 13.48 -14.45
C THR A 390 -0.48 12.90 -14.31
N PRO A 391 -0.87 12.37 -13.14
CA PRO A 391 -2.18 11.75 -12.95
C PRO A 391 -3.33 12.77 -12.87
N LEU A 392 -3.02 14.02 -12.54
CA LEU A 392 -4.01 15.06 -12.26
C LEU A 392 -3.81 16.24 -13.21
N SER A 393 -4.93 16.80 -13.67
CA SER A 393 -4.91 18.06 -14.41
C SER A 393 -4.42 19.18 -13.49
N LEU A 394 -3.44 19.94 -13.94
CA LEU A 394 -2.94 21.09 -13.21
C LEU A 394 -3.65 22.35 -13.69
N GLY A 395 -4.09 23.20 -12.78
CA GLY A 395 -4.76 24.44 -13.14
C GLY A 395 -4.75 25.47 -12.02
N VAL A 396 -5.37 26.61 -12.30
CA VAL A 396 -5.47 27.73 -11.37
C VAL A 396 -6.92 28.17 -11.23
N GLU A 397 -7.25 28.68 -10.04
CA GLU A 397 -8.52 29.37 -9.82
C GLU A 397 -8.50 30.71 -10.53
N THR A 398 -9.54 30.98 -11.32
CA THR A 398 -9.71 32.24 -12.06
C THR A 398 -10.89 33.03 -11.51
N LEU A 399 -11.03 34.29 -11.94
CA LEU A 399 -12.10 35.19 -11.50
C LEU A 399 -13.47 34.49 -11.60
N GLY A 400 -14.19 34.43 -10.47
CA GLY A 400 -15.47 33.72 -10.36
C GLY A 400 -15.37 32.33 -9.74
N GLY A 401 -14.20 31.91 -9.25
CA GLY A 401 -14.01 30.65 -8.54
C GLY A 401 -13.98 29.42 -9.46
N VAL A 402 -13.65 29.61 -10.74
CA VAL A 402 -13.62 28.54 -11.74
C VAL A 402 -12.20 28.02 -11.90
N MET A 403 -12.05 26.69 -11.86
CA MET A 403 -10.81 26.00 -12.17
C MET A 403 -10.53 26.05 -13.67
N THR A 404 -9.42 26.69 -14.06
CA THR A 404 -8.94 26.71 -15.44
C THR A 404 -7.74 25.77 -15.58
N LYS A 405 -7.90 24.72 -16.40
CA LYS A 405 -6.85 23.73 -16.69
C LYS A 405 -5.71 24.35 -17.50
N ILE A 406 -4.48 24.05 -17.11
CA ILE A 406 -3.23 24.47 -17.77
C ILE A 406 -2.53 23.26 -18.41
N ILE A 407 -2.43 22.15 -17.67
CA ILE A 407 -1.82 20.89 -18.11
C ILE A 407 -2.85 19.79 -18.02
#